data_AF-A0A1A7WZV7-F1
#
_entry.id   AF-A0A1A7WZV7-F1
#
_cell.length_a   1.000
_cell.length_b   1.000
_cell.length_c   1.000
_cell.angle_alpha   90.00
_cell.angle_beta   90.00
_cell.angle_gamma   90.00
#
_symmetry.space_group_name_H-M   'P 1'
#
loop_
_entity.id
_entity.type
_entity.pdbx_description
1 polymer ?
#
loop_
_entity_poly.entity_id
_entity_poly.type
_entity_poly.pdbx_seq_one_letter_code
_entity_poly.pdbx_strand_id
1 'polypeptide(L)'
;MGCGTSVATETQVKRLETDEAVKSPSPALTMKAAVLIQRWYRRYMARLEMRRRYTWNIFQSIEYAGEQEQLQLSSFFTYMLDNFTQLNGNGPDLISQLLDPVVDPWMDRETCYKLISVPESYTGPRISFPLTISDTTALLSAFKEQQILHAKYVLQLLNETKKLLKQMPNIVHLSTSYTKEITICGDLHGRLDDLLLIFYKNGLPSAETPYVFNGDFVDRGKKSVEVVILLFAYLLLYPDHMHLNRGNHEDHIMNLRYGFTKEVMQKYKSYGHEILQLFRDVFSLLPIATVIDGKILIVHGGISDQTDLEFLSSIERYKVSGHNQLTSDLH
;
A
#
# COMPACT_ATOMS: atom_id res chain seq x y z
N MET A 1 -42.28 55.26 29.28
CA MET A 1 -43.29 55.02 30.33
C MET A 1 -42.55 54.34 31.47
N GLY A 2 -41.96 55.04 32.46
CA GLY A 2 -42.57 55.90 33.51
C GLY A 2 -42.91 54.98 34.70
N CYS A 3 -42.52 55.15 35.97
CA CYS A 3 -41.96 56.20 36.85
C CYS A 3 -41.18 55.48 37.98
N GLY A 4 -40.11 55.99 38.64
CA GLY A 4 -40.06 57.14 39.57
C GLY A 4 -40.71 56.76 40.92
N THR A 5 -40.01 56.63 42.06
CA THR A 5 -39.75 57.72 43.05
C THR A 5 -38.71 57.30 44.13
N SER A 6 -37.57 58.02 44.26
CA SER A 6 -37.16 59.02 45.30
C SER A 6 -36.80 58.47 46.70
N VAL A 7 -35.50 58.37 47.07
CA VAL A 7 -34.63 59.34 47.81
C VAL A 7 -34.91 59.46 49.31
N ALA A 8 -33.92 59.13 50.16
CA ALA A 8 -33.48 59.96 51.31
C ALA A 8 -32.23 59.41 52.04
N THR A 9 -31.15 60.20 51.98
CA THR A 9 -30.17 60.55 53.03
C THR A 9 -29.45 59.50 53.88
N GLU A 10 -28.16 59.35 53.53
CA GLU A 10 -26.93 59.20 54.34
C GLU A 10 -27.01 59.03 55.88
N THR A 11 -26.35 57.97 56.37
CA THR A 11 -25.49 58.07 57.57
C THR A 11 -24.26 57.16 57.45
N GLN A 12 -23.12 57.83 57.34
CA GLN A 12 -21.71 57.47 57.55
C GLN A 12 -21.25 56.04 57.96
N VAL A 13 -20.32 55.54 57.13
CA VAL A 13 -18.98 54.98 57.46
C VAL A 13 -18.90 53.61 58.15
N LYS A 14 -18.52 52.59 57.35
CA LYS A 14 -17.24 51.88 57.52
C LYS A 14 -16.87 51.09 56.25
N ARG A 15 -15.76 51.49 55.61
CA ARG A 15 -15.01 50.66 54.66
C ARG A 15 -14.67 49.34 55.36
N LEU A 16 -15.17 48.23 54.83
CA LEU A 16 -14.56 46.92 54.97
C LEU A 16 -14.29 46.44 53.55
N GLU A 17 -13.08 46.74 53.11
CA GLU A 17 -12.41 46.03 52.03
C GLU A 17 -12.53 44.53 52.31
N THR A 18 -13.28 43.83 51.46
CA THR A 18 -13.18 42.39 51.34
C THR A 18 -12.69 42.13 49.92
N ASP A 19 -11.38 42.27 49.76
CA ASP A 19 -10.62 41.50 48.78
C ASP A 19 -10.95 40.02 49.05
N GLU A 20 -11.89 39.45 48.31
CA GLU A 20 -11.95 38.00 48.12
C GLU A 20 -10.75 37.59 47.26
N ALA A 21 -9.58 37.57 47.91
CA ALA A 21 -8.41 36.88 47.41
C ALA A 21 -8.80 35.41 47.21
N VAL A 22 -8.92 35.00 45.95
CA VAL A 22 -9.09 33.61 45.54
C VAL A 22 -7.98 32.79 46.21
N LYS A 23 -8.32 32.11 47.32
CA LYS A 23 -7.37 31.27 48.06
C LYS A 23 -6.89 30.18 47.10
N SER A 24 -5.60 30.21 46.79
CA SER A 24 -4.95 29.15 46.02
C SER A 24 -5.26 27.79 46.67
N PRO A 25 -5.73 26.80 45.91
CA PRO A 25 -6.11 25.50 46.46
C PRO A 25 -4.93 24.89 47.22
N SER A 26 -5.22 24.25 48.35
CA SER A 26 -4.16 23.68 49.18
C SER A 26 -3.30 22.71 48.34
N PRO A 27 -1.97 22.65 48.56
CA PRO A 27 -1.09 21.79 47.76
C PRO A 27 -1.57 20.33 47.69
N ALA A 28 -2.17 19.84 48.79
CA ALA A 28 -2.76 18.51 48.87
C ALA A 28 -4.03 18.35 47.98
N LEU A 29 -4.87 19.38 47.86
CA LEU A 29 -6.04 19.36 46.99
C LEU A 29 -5.62 19.39 45.51
N THR A 30 -4.64 20.24 45.19
CA THR A 30 -4.05 20.34 43.83
C THR A 30 -3.40 19.02 43.42
N MET A 31 -2.68 18.36 44.32
CA MET A 31 -2.05 17.07 44.06
C MET A 31 -3.09 15.95 43.88
N LYS A 32 -4.16 15.93 44.69
CA LYS A 32 -5.27 14.97 44.52
C LYS A 32 -6.00 15.18 43.19
N ALA A 33 -6.28 16.43 42.81
CA ALA A 33 -6.89 16.75 41.53
C ALA A 33 -6.00 16.32 40.35
N ALA A 34 -4.70 16.57 40.42
CA ALA A 34 -3.74 16.15 39.39
C ALA A 34 -3.70 14.63 39.22
N VAL A 35 -3.70 13.86 40.31
CA VAL A 35 -3.74 12.39 40.27
C VAL A 35 -5.06 11.88 39.65
N LEU A 36 -6.19 12.51 39.96
CA LEU A 36 -7.49 12.17 39.37
C LEU A 36 -7.51 12.42 37.87
N ILE A 37 -7.01 13.58 37.42
CA ILE A 37 -6.91 13.94 36.00
C ILE A 37 -5.98 12.97 35.27
N GLN A 38 -4.80 12.68 35.82
CA GLN A 38 -3.87 11.72 35.22
C GLN A 38 -4.46 10.31 35.13
N ARG A 39 -5.18 9.86 36.15
CA ARG A 39 -5.84 8.54 36.15
C ARG A 39 -6.96 8.47 35.11
N TRP A 40 -7.74 9.54 34.98
CA TRP A 40 -8.76 9.64 33.94
C TRP A 40 -8.13 9.65 32.55
N TYR A 41 -7.07 10.44 32.33
CA TYR A 41 -6.36 10.52 31.06
C TYR A 41 -5.75 9.18 30.65
N ARG A 42 -5.06 8.47 31.55
CA ARG A 42 -4.52 7.13 31.26
C ARG A 42 -5.62 6.13 30.87
N ARG A 43 -6.77 6.15 31.57
CA ARG A 43 -7.92 5.30 31.23
C ARG A 43 -8.54 5.68 29.88
N TYR A 44 -8.62 6.96 29.56
CA TYR A 44 -9.13 7.44 28.29
C TYR A 44 -8.22 7.02 27.14
N MET A 45 -6.90 7.20 27.27
CA MET A 45 -5.91 6.75 26.30
C MET A 45 -5.95 5.23 26.10
N ALA A 46 -6.04 4.45 27.19
CA ALA A 46 -6.18 3.00 27.09
C ALA A 46 -7.45 2.57 26.34
N ARG A 47 -8.56 3.29 26.50
CA ARG A 47 -9.81 3.03 25.76
C ARG A 47 -9.70 3.39 24.29
N LEU A 48 -9.06 4.51 23.95
CA LEU A 48 -8.80 4.88 22.56
C LEU A 48 -7.93 3.83 21.87
N GLU A 49 -6.87 3.39 22.55
CA GLU A 49 -5.96 2.36 22.05
C GLU A 49 -6.68 1.02 21.85
N MET A 50 -7.49 0.59 22.83
CA MET A 50 -8.36 -0.59 22.69
C MET A 50 -9.30 -0.47 21.49
N ARG A 51 -9.98 0.68 21.32
CA ARG A 51 -10.87 0.88 20.16
C ARG A 51 -10.11 0.81 18.85
N ARG A 52 -8.91 1.40 18.78
CA ARG A 52 -8.05 1.32 17.59
C ARG A 52 -7.70 -0.15 17.27
N ARG A 53 -7.27 -0.93 18.27
CA ARG A 53 -6.94 -2.35 18.10
C ARG A 53 -8.14 -3.20 17.69
N TYR A 54 -9.30 -3.03 18.31
CA TYR A 54 -10.49 -3.78 17.90
C TYR A 54 -10.99 -3.38 16.53
N THR A 55 -10.92 -2.09 16.17
CA THR A 55 -11.30 -1.64 14.82
C THR A 55 -10.39 -2.27 13.78
N TRP A 56 -9.07 -2.31 14.05
CA TRP A 56 -8.11 -3.00 13.20
C TRP A 56 -8.39 -4.49 13.10
N ASN A 57 -8.59 -5.18 14.23
CA ASN A 57 -8.89 -6.61 14.24
C ASN A 57 -10.20 -6.93 13.51
N ILE A 58 -11.25 -6.12 13.67
CA ILE A 58 -12.52 -6.31 12.96
C ILE A 58 -12.32 -6.10 11.45
N PHE A 59 -11.60 -5.06 11.05
CA PHE A 59 -11.34 -4.79 9.64
C PHE A 59 -10.55 -5.94 9.00
N GLN A 60 -9.47 -6.37 9.65
CA GLN A 60 -8.71 -7.55 9.23
C GLN A 60 -9.58 -8.82 9.22
N SER A 61 -10.36 -9.11 10.26
CA SER A 61 -11.24 -10.29 10.26
C SER A 61 -12.26 -10.27 9.13
N ILE A 62 -12.83 -9.11 8.80
CA ILE A 62 -13.79 -9.00 7.68
C ILE A 62 -13.07 -9.20 6.34
N GLU A 63 -11.88 -8.62 6.20
CA GLU A 63 -11.04 -8.77 5.02
C GLU A 63 -10.64 -10.24 4.81
N TYR A 64 -10.05 -10.86 5.84
CA TYR A 64 -9.69 -12.27 5.84
C TYR A 64 -10.88 -13.18 5.61
N ALA A 65 -12.06 -12.90 6.18
CA ALA A 65 -13.25 -13.70 5.93
C ALA A 65 -13.66 -13.65 4.45
N GLY A 66 -13.64 -12.46 3.83
CA GLY A 66 -13.95 -12.30 2.42
C GLY A 66 -12.93 -12.97 1.48
N GLU A 67 -11.67 -13.01 1.89
CA GLU A 67 -10.59 -13.70 1.17
C GLU A 67 -10.70 -15.23 1.33
N GLN A 68 -10.95 -15.74 2.55
CA GLN A 68 -11.10 -17.16 2.83
C GLN A 68 -12.33 -17.78 2.16
N GLU A 69 -13.47 -17.08 2.15
CA GLU A 69 -14.64 -17.52 1.38
C GLU A 69 -14.31 -17.67 -0.10
N GLN A 70 -13.43 -16.82 -0.64
CA GLN A 70 -12.98 -16.93 -2.03
C GLN A 70 -12.04 -18.12 -2.24
N LEU A 71 -11.13 -18.42 -1.30
CA LEU A 71 -10.28 -19.62 -1.36
C LEU A 71 -11.12 -20.89 -1.36
N GLN A 72 -12.17 -20.93 -0.54
CA GLN A 72 -13.10 -22.07 -0.52
C GLN A 72 -13.88 -22.17 -1.83
N LEU A 73 -14.34 -21.05 -2.38
CA LEU A 73 -15.06 -21.02 -3.64
C LEU A 73 -14.17 -21.44 -4.82
N SER A 74 -12.93 -20.94 -4.89
CA SER A 74 -11.97 -21.30 -5.94
C SER A 74 -11.57 -22.77 -5.83
N SER A 75 -11.33 -23.27 -4.61
CA SER A 75 -11.04 -24.68 -4.36
C SER A 75 -12.21 -25.57 -4.75
N PHE A 76 -13.45 -25.16 -4.43
CA PHE A 76 -14.65 -25.88 -4.83
C PHE A 76 -14.81 -25.94 -6.36
N PHE A 77 -14.64 -24.81 -7.05
CA PHE A 77 -14.73 -24.79 -8.52
C PHE A 77 -13.59 -25.59 -9.16
N THR A 78 -12.36 -25.49 -8.65
CA THR A 78 -11.22 -26.30 -9.12
C THR A 78 -11.50 -27.79 -8.92
N TYR A 79 -11.98 -28.19 -7.74
CA TYR A 79 -12.37 -29.57 -7.45
C TYR A 79 -13.50 -30.06 -8.36
N MET A 80 -14.55 -29.26 -8.58
CA MET A 80 -15.60 -29.64 -9.53
C MET A 80 -15.03 -29.85 -10.93
N LEU A 81 -14.17 -28.94 -11.39
CA LEU A 81 -13.58 -28.97 -12.72
C LEU A 81 -12.62 -30.17 -12.89
N ASP A 82 -11.80 -30.47 -11.90
CA ASP A 82 -10.91 -31.64 -11.89
C ASP A 82 -11.68 -32.97 -11.92
N ASN A 83 -12.88 -33.00 -11.32
CA ASN A 83 -13.75 -34.17 -11.37
C ASN A 83 -14.59 -34.24 -12.67
N PHE A 84 -14.94 -33.10 -13.26
CA PHE A 84 -15.64 -33.05 -14.56
C PHE A 84 -14.73 -33.44 -15.73
N THR A 85 -13.45 -33.06 -15.70
CA THR A 85 -12.46 -33.44 -16.71
C THR A 85 -12.13 -34.94 -16.65
N GLN A 86 -12.14 -35.55 -15.47
CA GLN A 86 -11.98 -37.01 -15.31
C GLN A 86 -13.16 -37.83 -15.87
N LEU A 87 -14.37 -37.26 -15.95
CA LEU A 87 -15.54 -37.93 -16.53
C LEU A 87 -15.59 -37.88 -18.07
N ASN A 88 -14.97 -36.86 -18.68
CA ASN A 88 -14.93 -36.67 -20.13
C ASN A 88 -13.50 -36.87 -20.65
N GLY A 89 -13.07 -38.13 -20.70
CA GLY A 89 -11.72 -38.53 -21.12
C GLY A 89 -11.35 -38.28 -22.59
N ASN A 90 -11.86 -37.24 -23.26
CA ASN A 90 -11.46 -36.83 -24.63
C ASN A 90 -11.97 -35.42 -25.05
N GLY A 91 -12.02 -34.43 -24.15
CA GLY A 91 -12.35 -33.04 -24.50
C GLY A 91 -11.13 -32.12 -24.47
N PRO A 92 -11.02 -31.10 -25.35
CA PRO A 92 -9.97 -30.09 -25.23
C PRO A 92 -10.16 -29.35 -23.90
N ASP A 93 -9.05 -29.00 -23.25
CA ASP A 93 -9.01 -28.31 -21.96
C ASP A 93 -9.69 -26.93 -22.04
N LEU A 94 -11.02 -26.90 -21.89
CA LEU A 94 -11.84 -25.68 -21.93
C LEU A 94 -11.39 -24.68 -20.85
N ILE A 95 -10.77 -25.19 -19.78
CA ILE A 95 -10.20 -24.45 -18.66
C ILE A 95 -8.96 -23.65 -19.09
N SER A 96 -8.05 -24.25 -19.87
CA SER A 96 -6.90 -23.56 -20.48
C SER A 96 -7.31 -22.46 -21.46
N GLN A 97 -8.56 -22.42 -21.92
CA GLN A 97 -9.06 -21.38 -22.81
C GLN A 97 -9.85 -20.28 -22.08
N LEU A 98 -10.38 -20.58 -20.89
CA LEU A 98 -11.19 -19.65 -20.10
C LEU A 98 -10.41 -18.95 -18.98
N LEU A 99 -9.41 -19.62 -18.40
CA LEU A 99 -8.57 -19.07 -17.31
C LEU A 99 -7.21 -18.58 -17.81
N ASP A 100 -6.63 -19.21 -18.84
CA ASP A 100 -5.52 -18.59 -19.54
C ASP A 100 -6.08 -17.62 -20.59
N PRO A 101 -5.79 -16.31 -20.50
CA PRO A 101 -5.86 -15.49 -21.69
C PRO A 101 -4.83 -16.08 -22.64
N VAL A 102 -5.28 -16.66 -23.77
CA VAL A 102 -4.50 -17.07 -24.94
C VAL A 102 -3.01 -16.88 -24.70
N VAL A 103 -2.33 -17.95 -24.28
CA VAL A 103 -0.86 -18.00 -24.27
C VAL A 103 -0.44 -17.85 -25.72
N ASP A 104 -0.35 -16.60 -26.15
CA ASP A 104 0.23 -16.22 -27.41
C ASP A 104 1.71 -16.61 -27.27
N PRO A 105 2.18 -17.62 -28.03
CA PRO A 105 3.47 -18.25 -27.78
C PRO A 105 4.57 -17.22 -27.95
N TRP A 106 5.18 -16.79 -26.82
CA TRP A 106 6.52 -16.20 -26.73
C TRP A 106 7.01 -15.48 -28.00
N MET A 107 6.18 -14.59 -28.55
CA MET A 107 6.67 -13.60 -29.49
C MET A 107 7.27 -12.50 -28.64
N ASP A 108 8.54 -12.24 -28.91
CA ASP A 108 9.41 -11.25 -28.31
C ASP A 108 8.78 -9.83 -28.34
N ARG A 109 7.77 -9.60 -27.48
CA ARG A 109 7.06 -8.32 -27.29
C ARG A 109 7.83 -7.40 -26.34
N GLU A 110 9.11 -7.68 -26.08
CA GLU A 110 9.98 -6.88 -25.20
C GLU A 110 10.15 -5.43 -25.71
N THR A 111 9.70 -5.12 -26.93
CA THR A 111 9.78 -3.77 -27.52
C THR A 111 8.53 -3.27 -28.28
N CYS A 112 7.33 -3.81 -28.04
CA CYS A 112 6.11 -3.37 -28.74
C CYS A 112 5.79 -1.86 -28.49
N TYR A 113 6.16 -1.33 -27.33
CA TYR A 113 5.98 0.08 -26.98
C TYR A 113 6.76 1.06 -27.87
N LYS A 114 7.80 0.61 -28.60
CA LYS A 114 8.54 1.47 -29.53
C LYS A 114 7.68 1.93 -30.71
N LEU A 115 6.70 1.11 -31.10
CA LEU A 115 5.78 1.38 -32.21
C LEU A 115 4.64 2.35 -31.81
N ILE A 116 4.44 2.58 -30.51
CA ILE A 116 3.40 3.48 -30.02
C ILE A 116 3.84 4.93 -30.25
N SER A 117 3.12 5.63 -31.12
CA SER A 117 3.28 7.08 -31.32
C SER A 117 2.66 7.86 -30.16
N VAL A 118 3.38 8.83 -29.62
CA VAL A 118 2.83 9.77 -28.63
C VAL A 118 2.28 10.98 -29.38
N PRO A 119 0.98 11.30 -29.26
CA PRO A 119 0.41 12.48 -29.90
C PRO A 119 1.12 13.78 -29.48
N GLU A 120 1.20 14.76 -30.38
CA GLU A 120 1.74 16.09 -30.05
C GLU A 120 0.89 16.82 -29.00
N SER A 121 -0.41 16.51 -28.94
CA SER A 121 -1.33 17.03 -27.93
C SER A 121 -1.07 16.49 -26.51
N TYR A 122 -0.18 15.52 -26.33
CA TYR A 122 0.16 14.99 -25.02
C TYR A 122 1.10 15.95 -24.28
N THR A 123 0.57 16.55 -23.22
CA THR A 123 1.25 17.53 -22.34
C THR A 123 1.83 16.92 -21.07
N GLY A 124 1.64 15.62 -20.84
CA GLY A 124 2.12 14.95 -19.65
C GLY A 124 3.63 14.62 -19.70
N PRO A 125 4.16 14.02 -18.63
CA PRO A 125 5.58 13.74 -18.48
C PRO A 125 6.07 12.74 -19.53
N ARG A 126 7.25 13.02 -20.08
CA ARG A 126 7.94 12.18 -21.07
C ARG A 126 9.22 11.66 -20.45
N ILE A 127 9.20 10.39 -20.05
CA ILE A 127 10.34 9.78 -19.35
C ILE A 127 11.27 9.06 -20.32
N SER A 128 12.55 8.98 -19.95
CA SER A 128 13.58 8.20 -20.62
C SER A 128 14.41 7.41 -19.61
N PHE A 129 15.16 6.42 -20.07
CA PHE A 129 15.96 5.55 -19.20
C PHE A 129 17.45 5.68 -19.56
N PRO A 130 18.35 5.74 -18.57
CA PRO A 130 18.11 5.64 -17.13
C PRO A 130 17.29 6.82 -16.57
N LEU A 131 16.40 6.53 -15.60
CA LEU A 131 15.53 7.55 -15.01
C LEU A 131 16.34 8.59 -14.25
N THR A 132 15.89 9.85 -14.32
CA THR A 132 16.48 10.96 -13.58
C THR A 132 15.57 11.47 -12.47
N ILE A 133 16.12 12.24 -11.54
CA ILE A 133 15.35 12.93 -10.50
C ILE A 133 14.31 13.89 -11.13
N SER A 134 14.65 14.51 -12.26
CA SER A 134 13.73 15.39 -12.98
C SER A 134 12.51 14.63 -13.49
N ASP A 135 12.70 13.41 -14.02
CA ASP A 135 11.60 12.55 -14.48
C ASP A 135 10.65 12.18 -13.35
N THR A 136 11.18 11.76 -12.20
CA THR A 136 10.35 11.41 -11.03
C THR A 136 9.61 12.62 -10.44
N THR A 137 10.25 13.80 -10.47
CA THR A 137 9.62 15.06 -10.04
C THR A 137 8.50 15.46 -11.00
N ALA A 138 8.70 15.28 -12.31
CA ALA A 138 7.68 15.53 -13.33
C ALA A 138 6.49 14.56 -13.18
N LEU A 139 6.75 13.28 -12.94
CA LEU A 139 5.71 12.28 -12.64
C LEU A 139 4.89 12.67 -11.40
N LEU A 140 5.58 13.05 -10.32
CA LEU A 140 4.94 13.41 -9.05
C LEU A 140 4.05 14.66 -9.19
N SER A 141 4.52 15.68 -9.91
CA SER A 141 3.72 16.87 -10.23
C SER A 141 2.52 16.54 -11.12
N ALA A 142 2.74 15.75 -12.18
CA ALA A 142 1.67 15.35 -13.09
C ALA A 142 0.56 14.57 -12.39
N PHE A 143 0.90 13.65 -11.47
CA PHE A 143 -0.09 12.86 -10.74
C PHE A 143 -0.84 13.66 -9.68
N LYS A 144 -0.20 14.68 -9.07
CA LYS A 144 -0.90 15.67 -8.22
C LYS A 144 -1.96 16.45 -9.00
N GLU A 145 -1.68 16.77 -10.27
CA GLU A 145 -2.61 17.41 -11.20
C GLU A 145 -3.59 16.42 -11.85
N GLN A 146 -3.62 15.16 -11.39
CA GLN A 146 -4.47 14.10 -11.91
C GLN A 146 -4.27 13.78 -13.41
N GLN A 147 -3.08 14.10 -13.94
CA GLN A 147 -2.70 13.71 -15.30
C GLN A 147 -2.39 12.21 -15.38
N ILE A 148 -2.58 11.64 -16.57
CA ILE A 148 -2.32 10.23 -16.85
C ILE A 148 -1.00 10.11 -17.63
N LEU A 149 -0.12 9.21 -17.20
CA LEU A 149 1.10 8.89 -17.93
C LEU A 149 0.74 8.20 -19.25
N HIS A 150 1.36 8.55 -20.38
CA HIS A 150 1.03 7.92 -21.66
C HIS A 150 1.38 6.41 -21.66
N ALA A 151 0.55 5.57 -22.29
CA ALA A 151 0.70 4.11 -22.33
C ALA A 151 2.10 3.64 -22.73
N LYS A 152 2.70 4.30 -23.73
CA LYS A 152 4.10 4.09 -24.15
C LYS A 152 5.08 4.09 -22.97
N TYR A 153 5.00 5.12 -22.13
CA TYR A 153 5.92 5.32 -21.01
C TYR A 153 5.64 4.34 -19.87
N VAL A 154 4.37 3.96 -19.66
CA VAL A 154 3.99 2.92 -18.70
C VAL A 154 4.60 1.58 -19.10
N LEU A 155 4.42 1.16 -20.36
CA LEU A 155 5.00 -0.08 -20.88
C LEU A 155 6.53 -0.06 -20.83
N GLN A 156 7.15 1.08 -21.12
CA GLN A 156 8.60 1.24 -21.03
C GLN A 156 9.09 1.09 -19.58
N LEU A 157 8.44 1.76 -18.63
CA LEU A 157 8.74 1.66 -17.20
C LEU A 157 8.65 0.22 -16.71
N LEU A 158 7.53 -0.46 -17.01
CA LEU A 158 7.31 -1.83 -16.57
C LEU A 158 8.33 -2.81 -17.15
N ASN A 159 8.77 -2.62 -18.39
CA ASN A 159 9.83 -3.45 -18.98
C ASN A 159 11.18 -3.26 -18.28
N GLU A 160 11.54 -2.03 -17.94
CA GLU A 160 12.77 -1.77 -17.18
C GLU A 160 12.67 -2.31 -15.75
N THR A 161 11.52 -2.15 -15.08
CA THR A 161 11.26 -2.77 -13.77
C THR A 161 11.36 -4.29 -13.85
N LYS A 162 10.79 -4.92 -14.87
CA LYS A 162 10.88 -6.38 -15.09
C LYS A 162 12.33 -6.84 -15.19
N LYS A 163 13.18 -6.11 -15.91
CA LYS A 163 14.62 -6.43 -16.04
C LYS A 163 15.33 -6.37 -14.70
N LEU A 164 15.07 -5.33 -13.90
CA LEU A 164 15.64 -5.17 -12.56
C LEU A 164 15.19 -6.30 -11.63
N LEU A 165 13.87 -6.53 -11.49
CA LEU A 165 13.30 -7.52 -10.57
C LEU A 165 13.69 -8.98 -10.92
N LYS A 166 13.95 -9.30 -12.20
CA LYS A 166 14.49 -10.60 -12.59
C LYS A 166 15.85 -10.90 -11.96
N GLN A 167 16.66 -9.88 -11.68
CA GLN A 167 18.00 -10.02 -11.09
C GLN A 167 17.96 -10.05 -9.56
N MET A 168 16.84 -9.65 -8.94
CA MET A 168 16.73 -9.60 -7.49
C MET A 168 16.52 -10.98 -6.85
N PRO A 169 16.96 -11.20 -5.61
CA PRO A 169 16.63 -12.41 -4.85
C PRO A 169 15.17 -12.39 -4.36
N ASN A 170 14.68 -13.55 -3.89
CA ASN A 170 13.37 -13.63 -3.23
C ASN A 170 13.34 -12.88 -1.90
N ILE A 171 14.47 -12.89 -1.18
CA ILE A 171 14.65 -12.22 0.10
C ILE A 171 15.69 -11.13 -0.08
N VAL A 172 15.29 -9.88 0.17
CA VAL A 172 16.19 -8.73 0.14
C VAL A 172 16.82 -8.56 1.53
N HIS A 173 18.14 -8.46 1.59
CA HIS A 173 18.86 -8.23 2.84
C HIS A 173 19.34 -6.79 2.91
N LEU A 174 18.94 -6.06 3.95
CA LEU A 174 19.29 -4.67 4.18
C LEU A 174 20.11 -4.53 5.47
N SER A 175 20.95 -3.50 5.52
CA SER A 175 21.64 -3.13 6.76
C SER A 175 21.48 -1.66 7.08
N THR A 176 21.22 -1.35 8.35
CA THR A 176 21.16 0.01 8.87
C THR A 176 22.54 0.60 9.16
N SER A 177 23.63 -0.11 8.84
CA SER A 177 25.00 0.36 9.14
C SER A 177 25.38 1.64 8.40
N TYR A 178 24.84 1.85 7.19
CA TYR A 178 25.18 2.98 6.32
C TYR A 178 24.11 4.09 6.31
N THR A 179 22.90 3.78 6.78
CA THR A 179 21.74 4.68 6.77
C THR A 179 21.18 4.80 8.18
N LYS A 180 20.98 6.01 8.67
CA LYS A 180 20.55 6.26 10.06
C LYS A 180 19.19 5.62 10.38
N GLU A 181 18.28 5.58 9.40
CA GLU A 181 16.92 5.06 9.54
C GLU A 181 16.45 4.45 8.22
N ILE A 182 15.53 3.48 8.30
CA ILE A 182 14.81 2.90 7.16
C ILE A 182 13.32 3.08 7.42
N THR A 183 12.60 3.66 6.46
CA THR A 183 11.14 3.82 6.58
C THR A 183 10.43 2.60 6.01
N ILE A 184 9.61 1.95 6.83
CA ILE A 184 8.78 0.80 6.40
C ILE A 184 7.34 1.27 6.26
N CYS A 185 6.75 1.03 5.09
CA CYS A 185 5.37 1.37 4.75
C CYS A 185 4.57 0.08 4.51
N GLY A 186 3.36 0.02 5.05
CA GLY A 186 2.39 -1.04 4.73
C GLY A 186 1.50 -0.66 3.56
N ASP A 187 0.30 -1.22 3.56
CA ASP A 187 -0.65 -1.19 2.46
C ASP A 187 -1.06 0.24 2.06
N LEU A 188 -1.09 0.50 0.76
CA LEU A 188 -1.52 1.78 0.18
C LEU A 188 -2.88 1.65 -0.51
N HIS A 189 -3.19 0.50 -1.11
CA HIS A 189 -4.43 0.22 -1.81
C HIS A 189 -4.88 1.37 -2.74
N GLY A 190 -3.99 1.81 -3.62
CA GLY A 190 -4.27 2.86 -4.60
C GLY A 190 -4.67 4.21 -4.01
N ARG A 191 -4.23 4.53 -2.78
CA ARG A 191 -4.39 5.84 -2.15
C ARG A 191 -3.15 6.71 -2.39
N LEU A 192 -3.15 7.42 -3.51
CA LEU A 192 -2.05 8.30 -3.88
C LEU A 192 -1.81 9.41 -2.85
N ASP A 193 -2.86 9.97 -2.25
CA ASP A 193 -2.72 11.06 -1.26
C ASP A 193 -1.92 10.60 -0.02
N ASP A 194 -2.11 9.35 0.41
CA ASP A 194 -1.39 8.76 1.53
C ASP A 194 0.10 8.57 1.16
N LEU A 195 0.40 8.09 -0.05
CA LEU A 195 1.77 7.99 -0.56
C LEU A 195 2.47 9.36 -0.59
N LEU A 196 1.78 10.37 -1.11
CA LEU A 196 2.32 11.74 -1.16
C LEU A 196 2.53 12.33 0.23
N LEU A 197 1.66 12.01 1.19
CA LEU A 197 1.81 12.42 2.58
C LEU A 197 3.02 11.75 3.24
N ILE A 198 3.25 10.47 3.00
CA ILE A 198 4.44 9.74 3.48
C ILE A 198 5.71 10.45 2.98
N PHE A 199 5.80 10.70 1.68
CA PHE A 199 6.94 11.41 1.09
C PHE A 199 7.11 12.84 1.60
N TYR A 200 6.01 13.55 1.86
CA TYR A 200 6.07 14.89 2.44
C TYR A 200 6.61 14.87 3.89
N LYS A 201 6.27 13.84 4.67
CA LYS A 201 6.65 13.74 6.09
C LYS A 201 8.05 13.18 6.30
N ASN A 202 8.43 12.17 5.53
CA ASN A 202 9.65 11.41 5.72
C ASN A 202 10.73 11.75 4.67
N GLY A 203 10.40 12.59 3.68
CA GLY A 203 11.28 12.91 2.56
C GLY A 203 11.06 11.96 1.38
N LEU A 204 11.41 12.41 0.18
CA LEU A 204 11.39 11.57 -1.02
C LEU A 204 12.46 10.47 -0.90
N PRO A 205 12.27 9.31 -1.54
CA PRO A 205 13.31 8.28 -1.57
C PRO A 205 14.63 8.81 -2.12
N SER A 206 15.73 8.52 -1.43
CA SER A 206 17.11 8.83 -1.82
C SER A 206 18.07 7.88 -1.11
N ALA A 207 19.38 8.06 -1.31
CA ALA A 207 20.40 7.29 -0.58
C ALA A 207 20.31 7.50 0.95
N GLU A 208 19.89 8.69 1.38
CA GLU A 208 19.76 9.06 2.79
C GLU A 208 18.42 8.64 3.41
N THR A 209 17.41 8.41 2.58
CA THR A 209 16.03 8.08 2.98
C THR A 209 15.56 6.78 2.33
N PRO A 210 16.06 5.62 2.77
CA PRO A 210 15.64 4.34 2.23
C PRO A 210 14.23 3.94 2.68
N TYR A 211 13.52 3.24 1.80
CA TYR A 211 12.14 2.80 1.98
C TYR A 211 11.95 1.30 1.73
N VAL A 212 11.08 0.68 2.51
CA VAL A 212 10.53 -0.66 2.26
C VAL A 212 9.01 -0.54 2.21
N PHE A 213 8.40 -0.76 1.05
CA PHE A 213 6.94 -0.88 0.93
C PHE A 213 6.55 -2.36 0.90
N ASN A 214 5.72 -2.75 1.86
CA ASN A 214 5.43 -4.14 2.17
C ASN A 214 4.12 -4.63 1.55
N GLY A 215 4.05 -4.64 0.22
CA GLY A 215 2.89 -5.15 -0.54
C GLY A 215 1.66 -4.24 -0.55
N ASP A 216 0.64 -4.66 -1.28
CA ASP A 216 -0.69 -4.06 -1.36
C ASP A 216 -0.69 -2.60 -1.80
N PHE A 217 -0.02 -2.39 -2.93
CA PHE A 217 0.09 -1.08 -3.57
C PHE A 217 -1.19 -0.72 -4.32
N VAL A 218 -1.87 -1.73 -4.87
CA VAL A 218 -2.99 -1.61 -5.80
C VAL A 218 -4.32 -2.08 -5.19
N ASP A 219 -5.37 -1.99 -6.00
CA ASP A 219 -6.76 -2.36 -5.66
C ASP A 219 -7.42 -1.46 -4.60
N ARG A 220 -8.75 -1.55 -4.49
CA ARG A 220 -9.67 -0.80 -3.60
C ARG A 220 -9.71 0.72 -3.86
N GLY A 221 -8.57 1.38 -3.98
CA GLY A 221 -8.42 2.79 -4.33
C GLY A 221 -8.65 3.07 -5.81
N LYS A 222 -8.63 4.36 -6.15
CA LYS A 222 -8.89 4.85 -7.54
C LYS A 222 -7.61 5.26 -8.27
N LYS A 223 -6.48 5.25 -7.56
CA LYS A 223 -5.19 5.79 -8.01
C LYS A 223 -4.07 4.75 -7.90
N SER A 224 -4.41 3.48 -8.10
CA SER A 224 -3.49 2.35 -8.01
C SER A 224 -2.39 2.44 -9.06
N VAL A 225 -2.75 2.83 -10.29
CA VAL A 225 -1.80 2.99 -11.40
C VAL A 225 -0.77 4.08 -11.08
N GLU A 226 -1.18 5.21 -10.53
CA GLU A 226 -0.28 6.30 -10.16
C GLU A 226 0.65 5.89 -9.01
N VAL A 227 0.12 5.20 -7.99
CA VAL A 227 0.90 4.67 -6.87
C VAL A 227 2.00 3.72 -7.38
N VAL A 228 1.62 2.67 -8.13
CA VAL A 228 2.59 1.67 -8.58
C VAL A 228 3.62 2.24 -9.55
N ILE A 229 3.22 3.20 -10.41
CA ILE A 229 4.17 3.90 -11.30
C ILE A 229 5.21 4.69 -10.48
N LEU A 230 4.79 5.41 -9.44
CA LEU A 230 5.74 6.15 -8.59
C LEU A 230 6.67 5.19 -7.85
N LEU A 231 6.15 4.12 -7.26
CA LEU A 231 6.96 3.12 -6.57
C LEU A 231 8.01 2.49 -7.49
N PHE A 232 7.62 2.10 -8.71
CA PHE A 232 8.55 1.55 -9.70
C PHE A 232 9.54 2.58 -10.24
N ALA A 233 9.13 3.84 -10.41
CA ALA A 233 10.04 4.90 -10.82
C ALA A 233 11.13 5.16 -9.77
N TYR A 234 10.78 5.19 -8.47
CA TYR A 234 11.76 5.31 -7.39
C TYR A 234 12.61 4.05 -7.22
N LEU A 235 12.04 2.86 -7.43
CA LEU A 235 12.81 1.61 -7.43
C LEU A 235 13.89 1.62 -8.52
N LEU A 236 13.56 2.09 -9.72
CA LEU A 236 14.52 2.19 -10.82
C LEU A 236 15.53 3.33 -10.64
N LEU A 237 15.15 4.42 -9.95
CA LEU A 237 16.05 5.54 -9.65
C LEU A 237 17.02 5.21 -8.51
N TYR A 238 16.56 4.48 -7.49
CA TYR A 238 17.32 4.12 -6.29
C TYR A 238 17.18 2.63 -5.95
N PRO A 239 17.69 1.72 -6.80
CA PRO A 239 17.51 0.27 -6.63
C PRO A 239 18.08 -0.28 -5.31
N ASP A 240 19.11 0.37 -4.76
CA ASP A 240 19.73 -0.03 -3.50
C ASP A 240 19.05 0.55 -2.25
N HIS A 241 18.08 1.45 -2.40
CA HIS A 241 17.45 2.18 -1.28
C HIS A 241 15.91 2.17 -1.30
N MET A 242 15.29 1.75 -2.41
CA MET A 242 13.84 1.61 -2.53
C MET A 242 13.51 0.14 -2.73
N HIS A 243 12.80 -0.47 -1.77
CA HIS A 243 12.51 -1.90 -1.78
C HIS A 243 11.00 -2.14 -1.74
N LEU A 244 10.54 -3.10 -2.53
CA LEU A 244 9.12 -3.47 -2.66
C LEU A 244 9.00 -4.96 -2.39
N ASN A 245 8.20 -5.35 -1.40
CA ASN A 245 7.77 -6.73 -1.23
C ASN A 245 6.43 -6.96 -1.96
N ARG A 246 6.18 -8.19 -2.37
CA ARG A 246 4.93 -8.63 -2.98
C ARG A 246 3.85 -8.78 -1.90
N GLY A 247 2.70 -8.15 -2.09
CA GLY A 247 1.48 -8.39 -1.33
C GLY A 247 0.55 -9.38 -2.00
N ASN A 248 -0.59 -9.68 -1.37
CA ASN A 248 -1.57 -10.58 -1.94
C ASN A 248 -2.35 -9.89 -3.10
N HIS A 249 -2.47 -8.57 -3.06
CA HIS A 249 -3.10 -7.78 -4.11
C HIS A 249 -2.23 -7.58 -5.35
N GLU A 250 -0.94 -7.93 -5.32
CA GLU A 250 -0.09 -8.06 -6.51
C GLU A 250 -0.30 -9.43 -7.20
N ASP A 251 -1.57 -9.80 -7.41
CA ASP A 251 -2.03 -10.97 -8.13
C ASP A 251 -3.20 -10.66 -9.07
N HIS A 252 -3.23 -11.33 -10.22
CA HIS A 252 -4.22 -11.12 -11.27
C HIS A 252 -5.67 -11.41 -10.83
N ILE A 253 -5.90 -12.38 -9.94
CA ILE A 253 -7.24 -12.72 -9.45
C ILE A 253 -7.75 -11.59 -8.55
N MET A 254 -6.90 -11.08 -7.66
CA MET A 254 -7.23 -9.94 -6.81
C MET A 254 -7.50 -8.70 -7.65
N ASN A 255 -6.62 -8.40 -8.61
CA ASN A 255 -6.75 -7.24 -9.49
C ASN A 255 -8.03 -7.24 -10.32
N LEU A 256 -8.53 -8.41 -10.72
CA LEU A 256 -9.79 -8.53 -11.44
C LEU A 256 -10.98 -8.19 -10.54
N ARG A 257 -10.96 -8.65 -9.29
CA ARG A 257 -12.06 -8.49 -8.33
C ARG A 257 -12.11 -7.10 -7.70
N TYR A 258 -10.96 -6.55 -7.32
CA TYR A 258 -10.88 -5.38 -6.43
C TYR A 258 -10.55 -4.06 -7.12
N GLY A 259 -10.49 -4.06 -8.45
CA GLY A 259 -10.67 -2.86 -9.26
C GLY A 259 -9.45 -2.42 -10.06
N PHE A 260 -8.25 -2.95 -9.81
CA PHE A 260 -7.06 -2.57 -10.57
C PHE A 260 -7.19 -2.86 -12.07
N THR A 261 -7.73 -4.02 -12.43
CA THR A 261 -8.01 -4.38 -13.84
C THR A 261 -8.92 -3.36 -14.50
N LYS A 262 -10.00 -2.97 -13.81
CA LYS A 262 -10.96 -1.97 -14.31
C LYS A 262 -10.30 -0.60 -14.45
N GLU A 263 -9.47 -0.19 -13.49
CA GLU A 263 -8.74 1.07 -13.52
C GLU A 263 -7.81 1.16 -14.74
N VAL A 264 -7.00 0.13 -15.00
CA VAL A 264 -6.07 0.07 -16.13
C VAL A 264 -6.83 0.08 -17.46
N MET A 265 -7.89 -0.73 -17.59
CA MET A 265 -8.71 -0.78 -18.81
C MET A 265 -9.37 0.57 -19.12
N GLN A 266 -9.84 1.28 -18.09
CA GLN A 266 -10.46 2.60 -18.25
C GLN A 266 -9.44 3.68 -18.65
N LYS A 267 -8.25 3.68 -18.04
CA LYS A 267 -7.21 4.69 -18.30
C LYS A 267 -6.54 4.50 -19.66
N TYR A 268 -6.26 3.26 -20.06
CA TYR A 268 -5.41 2.97 -21.22
C TYR A 268 -6.13 2.36 -22.42
N LYS A 269 -7.41 1.97 -22.27
CA LYS A 269 -8.30 1.52 -23.35
C LYS A 269 -7.64 0.43 -24.21
N SER A 270 -7.24 0.76 -25.44
CA SER A 270 -6.63 -0.16 -26.41
C SER A 270 -5.35 -0.84 -25.91
N TYR A 271 -4.59 -0.17 -25.04
CA TYR A 271 -3.35 -0.70 -24.48
C TYR A 271 -3.55 -1.34 -23.09
N GLY A 272 -4.78 -1.37 -22.58
CA GLY A 272 -5.07 -1.85 -21.22
C GLY A 272 -4.68 -3.32 -21.01
N HIS A 273 -5.01 -4.20 -21.96
CA HIS A 273 -4.66 -5.63 -21.88
C HIS A 273 -3.15 -5.87 -21.87
N GLU A 274 -2.40 -5.20 -22.74
CA GLU A 274 -0.93 -5.32 -22.80
C GLU A 274 -0.29 -4.84 -21.49
N ILE A 275 -0.76 -3.71 -20.95
CA ILE A 275 -0.28 -3.16 -19.68
C ILE A 275 -0.60 -4.12 -18.52
N LEU A 276 -1.81 -4.70 -18.47
CA LEU A 276 -2.18 -5.67 -17.43
C LEU A 276 -1.35 -6.95 -17.48
N GLN A 277 -1.09 -7.47 -18.69
CA GLN A 277 -0.23 -8.63 -18.87
C GLN A 277 1.18 -8.34 -18.32
N LEU A 278 1.72 -7.17 -18.63
CA LEU A 278 3.05 -6.79 -18.16
C LEU A 278 3.08 -6.50 -16.65
N PHE A 279 2.02 -5.92 -16.07
CA PHE A 279 1.89 -5.80 -14.62
C PHE A 279 1.89 -7.17 -13.93
N ARG A 280 1.14 -8.15 -14.46
CA ARG A 280 1.14 -9.53 -13.94
C ARG A 280 2.55 -10.11 -13.92
N ASP A 281 3.29 -9.97 -15.03
CA ASP A 281 4.67 -10.44 -15.10
C ASP A 281 5.56 -9.75 -14.06
N VAL A 282 5.47 -8.42 -13.94
CA VAL A 282 6.29 -7.64 -13.00
C VAL A 282 5.95 -7.99 -11.55
N PHE A 283 4.67 -8.10 -11.21
CA PHE A 283 4.20 -8.47 -9.88
C PHE A 283 4.66 -9.87 -9.47
N SER A 284 4.70 -10.82 -10.39
CA SER A 284 5.24 -12.17 -10.12
C SER A 284 6.73 -12.20 -9.76
N LEU A 285 7.46 -11.14 -10.10
CA LEU A 285 8.91 -11.03 -9.88
C LEU A 285 9.28 -10.25 -8.62
N LEU A 286 8.31 -9.63 -7.94
CA LEU A 286 8.56 -8.89 -6.71
C LEU A 286 9.14 -9.82 -5.62
N PRO A 287 10.14 -9.36 -4.84
CA PRO A 287 10.61 -10.04 -3.65
C PRO A 287 9.48 -10.38 -2.69
N ILE A 288 9.58 -11.50 -1.97
CA ILE A 288 8.54 -11.97 -1.04
C ILE A 288 8.80 -11.43 0.37
N ALA A 289 10.06 -11.23 0.72
CA ALA A 289 10.47 -10.81 2.05
C ALA A 289 11.66 -9.85 2.03
N THR A 290 11.78 -9.07 3.09
CA THR A 290 12.96 -8.25 3.37
C THR A 290 13.45 -8.54 4.78
N VAL A 291 14.76 -8.72 4.96
CA VAL A 291 15.41 -8.93 6.26
C VAL A 291 16.34 -7.77 6.56
N ILE A 292 16.12 -7.07 7.67
CA ILE A 292 16.96 -5.96 8.13
C ILE A 292 17.89 -6.43 9.26
N ASP A 293 19.20 -6.20 9.09
CA ASP A 293 20.27 -6.51 10.03
C ASP A 293 20.28 -7.95 10.56
N GLY A 294 19.69 -8.89 9.81
CA GLY A 294 19.52 -10.28 10.22
C GLY A 294 18.61 -10.47 11.44
N LYS A 295 17.81 -9.45 11.80
CA LYS A 295 17.01 -9.42 13.04
C LYS A 295 15.53 -9.17 12.80
N ILE A 296 15.19 -8.37 11.80
CA ILE A 296 13.82 -7.97 11.53
C ILE A 296 13.40 -8.57 10.19
N LEU A 297 12.46 -9.51 10.21
CA LEU A 297 11.81 -10.04 9.01
C LEU A 297 10.57 -9.22 8.69
N ILE A 298 10.48 -8.77 7.44
CA ILE A 298 9.36 -8.02 6.89
C ILE A 298 8.75 -8.88 5.78
N VAL A 299 7.51 -9.30 5.99
CA VAL A 299 6.67 -10.02 5.04
C VAL A 299 5.29 -9.37 5.03
N HIS A 300 4.61 -9.39 3.89
CA HIS A 300 3.28 -8.77 3.78
C HIS A 300 2.22 -9.57 4.54
N GLY A 301 2.21 -10.90 4.36
CA GLY A 301 1.33 -11.81 5.10
C GLY A 301 1.85 -12.16 6.49
N GLY A 302 1.43 -13.33 6.97
CA GLY A 302 1.87 -13.90 8.23
C GLY A 302 3.12 -14.76 8.11
N ILE A 303 3.45 -15.42 9.22
CA ILE A 303 4.42 -16.51 9.27
C ILE A 303 3.61 -17.75 9.64
N SER A 304 3.69 -18.80 8.84
CA SER A 304 3.15 -20.12 9.19
C SER A 304 4.12 -20.85 10.12
N ASP A 305 3.63 -21.82 10.88
CA ASP A 305 4.47 -22.73 11.68
C ASP A 305 5.50 -23.50 10.82
N GLN A 306 5.32 -23.51 9.49
CA GLN A 306 6.20 -24.17 8.52
C GLN A 306 7.13 -23.21 7.76
N THR A 307 7.01 -21.89 7.97
CA THR A 307 7.79 -20.91 7.21
C THR A 307 9.24 -20.86 7.68
N ASP A 308 10.15 -21.26 6.80
CA ASP A 308 11.61 -21.10 6.99
C ASP A 308 12.19 -20.11 5.95
N LEU A 309 13.26 -19.41 6.30
CA LEU A 309 13.98 -18.52 5.38
C LEU A 309 14.57 -19.31 4.20
N GLU A 310 15.02 -20.54 4.42
CA GLU A 310 15.49 -21.42 3.33
C GLU A 310 14.35 -21.72 2.37
N PHE A 311 13.17 -22.06 2.89
CA PHE A 311 11.97 -22.27 2.09
C PHE A 311 11.65 -21.02 1.26
N LEU A 312 11.55 -19.85 1.88
CA LEU A 312 11.29 -18.58 1.18
C LEU A 312 12.32 -18.28 0.08
N SER A 313 13.60 -18.59 0.33
CA SER A 313 14.66 -18.41 -0.65
C SER A 313 14.53 -19.32 -1.86
N SER A 314 13.92 -20.50 -1.69
CA SER A 314 13.77 -21.53 -2.73
C SER A 314 12.53 -21.37 -3.62
N ILE A 315 11.60 -20.48 -3.26
CA ILE A 315 10.32 -20.31 -3.98
C ILE A 315 10.57 -19.84 -5.42
N GLU A 316 10.01 -20.56 -6.39
CA GLU A 316 10.01 -20.15 -7.80
C GLU A 316 8.94 -19.07 -8.06
N ARG A 317 9.24 -17.83 -7.67
CA ARG A 317 8.27 -16.70 -7.69
C ARG A 317 7.53 -16.47 -9.01
N TYR A 318 8.19 -16.79 -10.14
CA TYR A 318 7.62 -16.68 -11.49
C TYR A 318 6.54 -17.73 -11.81
N LYS A 319 6.53 -18.89 -11.13
CA LYS A 319 5.53 -19.95 -11.30
C LYS A 319 4.37 -19.86 -10.33
N VAL A 320 4.47 -19.05 -9.28
CA VAL A 320 3.38 -18.87 -8.32
C VAL A 320 2.32 -17.95 -8.92
N SER A 321 1.58 -18.50 -9.88
CA SER A 321 0.29 -18.03 -10.38
C SER A 321 -0.78 -18.87 -9.70
N GLY A 322 -1.14 -18.52 -8.47
CA GLY A 322 -2.11 -19.28 -7.71
C GLY A 322 -2.00 -19.00 -6.23
N HIS A 323 -3.10 -18.56 -5.64
CA HIS A 323 -3.27 -18.28 -4.21
C HIS A 323 -3.00 -19.49 -3.28
N ASN A 324 -2.69 -20.67 -3.81
CA ASN A 324 -2.58 -21.91 -3.04
C ASN A 324 -1.18 -22.23 -2.51
N GLN A 325 -0.18 -21.36 -2.68
CA GLN A 325 1.19 -21.69 -2.23
C GLN A 325 1.93 -20.59 -1.48
N LEU A 326 1.64 -19.30 -1.73
CA LEU A 326 2.26 -18.21 -0.95
C LEU A 326 1.40 -17.77 0.24
N THR A 327 0.08 -17.74 0.10
CA THR A 327 -0.83 -17.29 1.15
C THR A 327 -1.29 -18.41 2.09
N SER A 328 -1.27 -19.68 1.66
CA SER A 328 -1.51 -20.83 2.53
C SER A 328 -0.31 -21.17 3.41
N ASP A 329 0.91 -21.01 2.87
CA ASP A 329 2.15 -21.48 3.52
C ASP A 329 2.78 -20.39 4.41
N LEU A 330 2.18 -19.19 4.42
CA LEU A 330 2.47 -18.06 5.31
C LEU A 330 1.36 -17.86 6.37
N HIS A 331 0.47 -18.84 6.55
CA HIS A 331 -0.55 -18.87 7.61
C HIS A 331 -0.40 -20.04 8.57
#